data_AF-A0A2V9LPH7-F1
#
_entry.id   AF-A0A2V9LPH7-F1
#
_cell.length_a   1.000
_cell.length_b   1.000
_cell.length_c   1.000
_cell.angle_alpha   90.00
_cell.angle_beta   90.00
_cell.angle_gamma   90.00
#
_symmetry.space_group_name_H-M   'P 1'
#
loop_
_entity.id
_entity.type
_entity.pdbx_description
1 polymer ?
#
loop_
_entity_poly.entity_id
_entity_poly.type
_entity_poly.pdbx_seq_one_letter_code
_entity_poly.pdbx_strand_id
1 'polypeptide(L)'
;MVSSPRSLELEIRSEGVAADTMRGLARILKSRRVYQGRVLDVRVDCVIEPGEVRAVREVVVHRGSVVVLATFADGRVLLIRQYRHPAKQSLWELVAGSIEPGETPLGAAERELLEESGYRAKRLTPLLDFLPSPGFLSEKMFLIQASGLRHSAAQPEADERISARLFTRRELIRMLRGKRIRDGKTLVGLLWLLSRIPFRQAINRKAK
;
A
#
# COMPACT_ATOMS: atom_id res chain seq x y z
N MET A 1 22.37 50.31 -32.50
CA MET A 1 22.81 49.46 -31.38
C MET A 1 21.71 49.44 -30.33
N VAL A 2 20.93 48.36 -30.21
CA VAL A 2 20.45 47.80 -28.94
C VAL A 2 20.17 46.32 -29.21
N SER A 3 20.76 45.47 -28.39
CA SER A 3 20.87 44.02 -28.45
C SER A 3 19.58 43.30 -28.02
N SER A 4 19.27 42.22 -28.73
CA SER A 4 18.30 41.17 -28.37
C SER A 4 18.72 40.40 -27.11
N PRO A 5 17.82 40.04 -26.18
CA PRO A 5 18.14 39.16 -25.06
C PRO A 5 18.22 37.70 -25.54
N ARG A 6 19.41 37.11 -25.38
CA ARG A 6 19.70 35.69 -25.60
C ARG A 6 18.98 34.82 -24.57
N SER A 7 18.27 33.81 -25.07
CA SER A 7 17.77 32.65 -24.33
C SER A 7 18.93 31.89 -23.70
N LEU A 8 18.87 31.67 -22.39
CA LEU A 8 19.77 30.78 -21.65
C LEU A 8 19.22 29.35 -21.75
N GLU A 9 19.71 28.58 -22.72
CA GLU A 9 19.60 27.12 -22.71
C GLU A 9 20.65 26.59 -21.72
N LEU A 10 20.20 26.07 -20.59
CA LEU A 10 21.02 25.29 -19.66
C LEU A 10 21.14 23.86 -20.20
N GLU A 11 22.28 23.56 -20.81
CA GLU A 11 22.71 22.20 -21.12
C GLU A 11 22.85 21.39 -19.82
N ILE A 12 21.91 20.49 -19.56
CA ILE A 12 22.08 19.45 -18.55
C ILE A 12 22.92 18.35 -19.18
N ARG A 13 24.20 18.31 -18.82
CA ARG A 13 25.12 17.21 -19.13
C ARG A 13 24.58 15.93 -18.50
N SER A 14 24.24 14.96 -19.34
CA SER A 14 23.86 13.61 -18.94
C SER A 14 25.13 12.81 -18.57
N GLU A 15 25.52 12.84 -17.31
CA GLU A 15 26.49 11.87 -16.78
C GLU A 15 25.79 10.54 -16.48
N GLY A 16 26.41 9.47 -16.99
CA GLY A 16 25.81 8.15 -17.14
C GLY A 16 25.38 7.51 -15.83
N VAL A 17 24.07 7.30 -15.71
CA VAL A 17 23.50 6.27 -14.85
C VAL A 17 22.67 5.34 -15.74
N ALA A 18 23.22 4.14 -15.92
CA ALA A 18 22.52 2.90 -16.21
C ALA A 18 21.85 2.70 -17.58
N ALA A 19 22.67 2.55 -18.63
CA ALA A 19 22.25 1.84 -19.85
C ALA A 19 21.82 0.37 -19.60
N ASP A 20 22.11 -0.18 -18.42
CA ASP A 20 21.82 -1.58 -18.08
C ASP A 20 20.46 -1.81 -17.40
N THR A 21 19.82 -0.77 -16.85
CA THR A 21 18.48 -0.89 -16.21
C THR A 21 17.33 -0.91 -17.22
N MET A 22 17.60 -0.60 -18.50
CA MET A 22 16.60 -0.60 -19.57
C MET A 22 16.44 -1.97 -20.25
N ARG A 23 17.33 -2.93 -19.99
CA ARG A 23 17.18 -4.32 -20.45
C ARG A 23 16.16 -5.06 -19.57
N GLY A 24 14.88 -4.95 -19.91
CA GLY A 24 13.79 -5.65 -19.22
C GLY A 24 12.51 -4.84 -19.02
N LEU A 25 12.49 -3.56 -19.40
CA LEU A 25 11.28 -2.75 -19.38
C LEU A 25 10.62 -2.70 -20.75
N ALA A 26 9.29 -2.73 -20.75
CA ALA A 26 8.52 -2.62 -21.99
C ALA A 26 8.62 -1.19 -22.57
N ARG A 27 8.81 -1.08 -23.88
CA ARG A 27 8.77 0.20 -24.60
C ARG A 27 7.34 0.53 -24.99
N ILE A 28 6.82 1.65 -24.49
CA ILE A 28 5.47 2.11 -24.82
C ILE A 28 5.49 2.75 -26.21
N LEU A 29 4.70 2.20 -27.14
CA LEU A 29 4.51 2.73 -28.50
C LEU A 29 3.38 3.76 -28.55
N LYS A 30 2.30 3.50 -27.81
CA LYS A 30 1.12 4.37 -27.72
C LYS A 30 0.45 4.13 -26.39
N SER A 31 0.00 5.19 -25.73
CA SER A 31 -0.83 5.09 -24.53
C SER A 31 -2.08 5.95 -24.71
N ARG A 32 -3.24 5.43 -24.33
CA ARG A 32 -4.52 6.14 -24.40
C ARG A 32 -5.28 5.91 -23.10
N ARG A 33 -5.68 7.00 -22.42
CA ARG A 33 -6.64 6.93 -21.33
C ARG A 33 -8.03 6.62 -21.91
N VAL A 34 -8.65 5.55 -21.45
CA VAL A 34 -9.97 5.10 -21.93
C VAL A 34 -11.09 5.33 -20.93
N TYR A 35 -10.73 5.54 -19.65
CA TYR A 35 -11.65 5.92 -18.60
C TYR A 35 -10.95 6.80 -17.58
N GLN A 36 -11.66 7.80 -17.07
CA GLN A 36 -11.23 8.67 -15.97
C GLN A 36 -12.37 8.76 -14.98
N GLY A 37 -12.13 8.23 -13.78
CA GLY A 37 -13.13 8.21 -12.71
C GLY A 37 -12.71 9.06 -11.52
N ARG A 38 -13.58 9.10 -10.51
CA ARG A 38 -13.25 9.69 -9.21
C ARG A 38 -12.25 8.83 -8.44
N VAL A 39 -12.41 7.51 -8.48
CA VAL A 39 -11.64 6.55 -7.68
C VAL A 39 -10.45 5.96 -8.44
N LEU A 40 -10.60 5.71 -9.74
CA LEU A 40 -9.57 5.09 -10.57
C LEU A 40 -9.63 5.59 -12.00
N ASP A 41 -8.51 5.43 -12.70
CA ASP A 41 -8.38 5.68 -14.13
C ASP A 41 -7.98 4.40 -14.85
N VAL A 42 -8.33 4.28 -16.14
CA VAL A 42 -7.90 3.17 -16.99
C VAL A 42 -7.22 3.71 -18.24
N ARG A 43 -6.05 3.16 -18.55
CA ARG A 43 -5.33 3.42 -19.81
C ARG A 43 -5.06 2.11 -20.56
N VAL A 44 -4.95 2.22 -21.88
CA VAL A 44 -4.58 1.14 -22.79
C VAL A 44 -3.25 1.49 -23.43
N ASP A 45 -2.26 0.64 -23.23
CA ASP A 45 -0.92 0.78 -23.79
C ASP A 45 -0.68 -0.25 -24.90
N CYS A 46 -0.21 0.22 -26.04
CA CYS A 46 0.49 -0.62 -27.01
C CYS A 46 1.98 -0.61 -26.64
N VAL A 47 2.54 -1.77 -26.36
CA VAL A 47 3.93 -1.91 -25.90
C VAL A 47 4.72 -2.92 -26.73
N ILE A 48 6.04 -2.82 -26.67
CA ILE A 48 6.96 -3.91 -26.99
C ILE A 48 7.57 -4.36 -25.67
N GLU A 49 7.25 -5.57 -25.25
CA GLU A 49 7.75 -6.20 -24.02
C GLU A 49 9.16 -6.78 -24.21
N PRO A 50 9.84 -7.16 -23.11
CA PRO A 50 11.08 -7.93 -23.21
C PRO A 50 10.92 -9.15 -24.12
N GLY A 51 11.88 -9.38 -25.00
CA GLY A 51 11.79 -10.41 -26.04
C GLY A 51 11.11 -9.93 -27.34
N GLU A 52 10.97 -8.61 -27.54
CA GLU A 52 10.42 -7.99 -28.76
C GLU A 52 8.95 -8.36 -29.06
N VAL A 53 8.21 -8.76 -28.02
CA VAL A 53 6.80 -9.15 -28.16
C VAL A 53 5.93 -7.91 -28.15
N ARG A 54 5.18 -7.67 -29.24
CA ARG A 54 4.20 -6.59 -29.31
C ARG A 54 2.92 -7.01 -28.59
N ALA A 55 2.44 -6.16 -27.68
CA ALA A 55 1.25 -6.46 -26.88
C ALA A 55 0.39 -5.22 -26.61
N VAL A 56 -0.86 -5.47 -26.23
CA VAL A 56 -1.78 -4.46 -25.69
C VAL A 56 -1.98 -4.75 -24.21
N ARG A 57 -1.91 -3.71 -23.37
CA ARG A 57 -2.08 -3.80 -21.91
C ARG A 57 -3.13 -2.81 -21.45
N GLU A 58 -4.13 -3.31 -20.73
CA GLU A 58 -5.06 -2.47 -19.99
C GLU A 58 -4.52 -2.27 -18.58
N VAL A 59 -4.39 -1.01 -18.16
CA VAL A 59 -3.77 -0.65 -16.90
C VAL A 59 -4.73 0.22 -16.11
N VAL A 60 -5.14 -0.28 -14.94
CA VAL A 60 -5.77 0.51 -13.89
C VAL A 60 -4.69 1.32 -13.20
N VAL A 61 -4.81 2.65 -13.27
CA VAL A 61 -3.81 3.57 -12.74
C VAL A 61 -4.15 3.92 -11.30
N HIS A 62 -3.15 3.77 -10.44
CA HIS A 62 -3.22 4.09 -9.02
C HIS A 62 -1.92 4.77 -8.57
N ARG A 63 -2.01 5.73 -7.64
CA ARG A 63 -0.86 6.51 -7.13
C ARG A 63 -0.01 5.77 -6.09
N GLY A 64 -0.55 4.68 -5.57
CA GLY A 64 0.00 3.92 -4.46
C GLY A 64 -0.78 4.16 -3.17
N SER A 65 -0.60 3.27 -2.21
CA SER A 65 -1.37 3.26 -0.97
C SER A 65 -0.48 2.90 0.22
N VAL A 66 -0.95 3.24 1.40
CA VAL A 66 -0.35 2.82 2.66
C VAL A 66 -1.23 1.80 3.35
N VAL A 67 -0.60 0.93 4.13
CA VAL A 67 -1.27 -0.07 4.97
C VAL A 67 -0.64 0.01 6.34
N VAL A 68 -1.42 0.32 7.37
CA VAL A 68 -0.92 0.59 8.71
C VAL A 68 -1.12 -0.62 9.62
N LEU A 69 -0.01 -1.27 9.97
CA LEU A 69 0.05 -2.30 11.00
C LEU A 69 0.19 -1.65 12.37
N ALA A 70 -0.94 -1.21 12.94
CA ALA A 70 -0.99 -0.58 14.25
C ALA A 70 -0.91 -1.61 15.38
N THR A 71 0.22 -1.60 16.09
CA THR A 71 0.56 -2.54 17.18
C THR A 71 0.62 -1.83 18.53
N PHE A 72 -0.09 -2.38 19.52
CA PHE A 72 -0.10 -1.89 20.90
C PHE A 72 1.02 -2.54 21.73
N ALA A 73 1.35 -1.90 22.86
CA ALA A 73 2.39 -2.39 23.78
C ALA A 73 2.12 -3.79 24.34
N ASP A 74 0.84 -4.17 24.45
CA ASP A 74 0.40 -5.50 24.88
C ASP A 74 0.32 -6.54 23.74
N GLY A 75 0.78 -6.16 22.53
CA GLY A 75 0.79 -7.02 21.36
C GLY A 75 -0.56 -7.16 20.65
N ARG A 76 -1.59 -6.39 21.05
CA ARG A 76 -2.83 -6.30 20.27
C ARG A 76 -2.63 -5.52 18.97
N VAL A 77 -3.40 -5.88 17.96
CA VAL A 77 -3.42 -5.20 16.65
C VAL A 77 -4.76 -4.52 16.48
N LEU A 78 -4.75 -3.30 15.98
CA LEU A 78 -5.95 -2.58 15.56
C LEU A 78 -6.40 -3.08 14.18
N LEU A 79 -7.65 -3.49 14.07
CA LEU A 79 -8.32 -3.65 12.79
C LEU A 79 -9.54 -2.74 12.74
N ILE A 80 -9.89 -2.31 11.53
CA ILE A 80 -11.12 -1.60 11.21
C ILE A 80 -12.09 -2.54 10.51
N ARG A 81 -13.39 -2.23 10.60
CA ARG A 81 -14.43 -2.94 9.85
C ARG A 81 -15.12 -1.99 8.91
N GLN A 82 -15.05 -2.28 7.62
CA GLN A 82 -15.60 -1.44 6.55
C GLN A 82 -16.37 -2.30 5.56
N TYR A 83 -17.48 -1.76 5.02
CA TYR A 83 -18.20 -2.39 3.91
C TYR A 83 -17.48 -2.12 2.59
N ARG A 84 -17.12 -3.18 1.86
CA ARG A 84 -16.53 -3.07 0.53
C ARG A 84 -17.57 -3.50 -0.50
N HIS A 85 -18.12 -2.52 -1.23
CA HIS A 85 -19.19 -2.76 -2.21
C HIS A 85 -18.83 -3.81 -3.28
N PRO A 86 -17.63 -3.80 -3.91
CA PRO A 86 -17.25 -4.82 -4.89
C PRO A 86 -17.25 -6.25 -4.30
N ALA A 87 -16.92 -6.37 -3.02
CA ALA A 87 -16.90 -7.65 -2.31
C ALA A 87 -18.26 -8.02 -1.68
N LYS A 88 -19.23 -7.11 -1.70
CA LYS A 88 -20.57 -7.24 -1.10
C LYS A 88 -20.56 -7.72 0.36
N GLN A 89 -19.55 -7.31 1.13
CA GLN A 89 -19.37 -7.74 2.51
C GLN A 89 -18.63 -6.69 3.34
N SER A 90 -18.83 -6.74 4.66
CA SER A 90 -18.00 -6.01 5.61
C SER A 90 -16.78 -6.83 5.98
N LEU A 91 -15.59 -6.29 5.75
CA LEU A 91 -14.31 -6.94 5.99
C LEU A 91 -13.65 -6.37 7.25
N TRP A 92 -12.91 -7.22 7.96
CA TRP A 92 -11.94 -6.77 8.93
C TRP A 92 -10.63 -6.50 8.19
N GLU A 93 -10.14 -5.27 8.32
CA GLU A 93 -9.02 -4.75 7.55
C GLU A 93 -8.01 -4.04 8.45
N LEU A 94 -6.75 -4.01 8.02
CA LEU A 94 -5.80 -3.00 8.45
C LEU A 94 -6.24 -1.65 7.86
N VAL A 95 -6.00 -0.59 8.63
CA VAL A 95 -6.12 0.80 8.18
C VAL A 95 -5.31 0.99 6.90
N ALA A 96 -5.90 1.62 5.89
CA ALA A 96 -5.24 1.82 4.62
C ALA A 96 -5.95 2.85 3.75
N GLY A 97 -5.17 3.67 3.06
CA GLY A 97 -5.69 4.55 2.04
C GLY A 97 -4.63 5.02 1.06
N SER A 98 -5.06 5.87 0.13
CA SER A 98 -4.25 6.31 -1.00
C SER A 98 -3.23 7.36 -0.58
N ILE A 99 -2.08 7.39 -1.26
CA ILE A 99 -1.11 8.47 -1.09
C ILE A 99 -1.57 9.67 -1.92
N GLU A 100 -1.74 10.82 -1.27
CA GLU A 100 -2.14 12.07 -1.93
C GLU A 100 -0.99 12.73 -2.70
N PRO A 101 -1.28 13.61 -3.69
CA PRO A 101 -0.24 14.35 -4.39
C PRO A 101 0.64 15.17 -3.44
N GLY A 102 1.96 14.93 -3.48
CA GLY A 102 2.93 15.58 -2.60
C GLY A 102 3.08 14.95 -1.22
N GLU A 103 2.29 13.92 -0.91
CA GLU A 103 2.34 13.22 0.37
C GLU A 103 3.43 12.14 0.38
N THR A 104 4.11 11.99 1.52
CA THR A 104 5.04 10.86 1.72
C THR A 104 4.26 9.63 2.21
N PRO A 105 4.73 8.39 1.97
CA PRO A 105 4.08 7.20 2.53
C PRO A 105 3.93 7.26 4.07
N LEU A 106 4.85 7.89 4.79
CA LEU A 106 4.71 8.06 6.24
C LEU A 106 3.64 9.08 6.61
N GLY A 107 3.54 10.18 5.86
CA GLY A 107 2.47 11.17 6.03
C GLY A 107 1.08 10.57 5.80
N ALA A 108 0.92 9.84 4.69
CA ALA A 108 -0.31 9.11 4.38
C ALA A 108 -0.67 8.13 5.50
N ALA A 109 0.30 7.35 5.99
CA ALA A 109 0.05 6.41 7.09
C ALA A 109 -0.38 7.08 8.39
N GLU A 110 0.13 8.28 8.70
CA GLU A 110 -0.30 9.05 9.87
C GLU A 110 -1.73 9.58 9.70
N ARG A 111 -2.04 10.14 8.53
CA ARG A 111 -3.36 10.70 8.18
C ARG A 111 -4.44 9.62 8.24
N GLU A 112 -4.26 8.54 7.49
CA GLU A 112 -5.22 7.43 7.41
C GLU A 112 -5.46 6.77 8.78
N LEU A 113 -4.41 6.61 9.60
CA LEU A 113 -4.55 6.08 10.96
C LEU A 113 -5.44 6.96 11.83
N LEU A 114 -5.31 8.28 11.71
CA LEU A 114 -6.15 9.21 12.45
C LEU A 114 -7.59 9.22 11.93
N GLU A 115 -7.79 9.32 10.62
CA GLU A 115 -9.09 9.44 9.97
C GLU A 115 -9.93 8.18 10.23
N GLU A 116 -9.41 6.99 9.91
CA GLU A 116 -10.16 5.73 9.95
C GLU A 116 -10.32 5.15 11.37
N SER A 117 -9.43 5.51 12.30
CA SER A 117 -9.40 4.84 13.62
C SER A 117 -9.32 5.76 14.83
N GLY A 118 -9.04 7.05 14.63
CA GLY A 118 -8.83 8.00 15.73
C GLY A 118 -7.52 7.81 16.48
N TYR A 119 -6.57 7.01 15.98
CA TYR A 119 -5.29 6.83 16.66
C TYR A 119 -4.18 7.69 16.04
N ARG A 120 -3.25 8.14 16.89
CA ARG A 120 -1.96 8.69 16.47
C ARG A 120 -0.83 7.77 16.93
N ALA A 121 0.21 7.65 16.11
CA ALA A 121 1.39 6.85 16.44
C ALA A 121 2.52 7.75 16.93
N LYS A 122 3.27 7.29 17.94
CA LYS A 122 4.54 7.92 18.33
C LYS A 122 5.65 7.62 17.31
N ARG A 123 5.57 6.45 16.67
CA ARG A 123 6.57 5.99 15.70
C ARG A 123 5.91 5.22 14.57
N LEU A 124 6.25 5.62 13.35
CA LEU A 124 5.97 4.90 12.12
C LEU A 124 7.26 4.27 11.60
N THR A 125 7.20 3.03 11.12
CA THR A 125 8.37 2.30 10.62
C THR A 125 8.00 1.56 9.34
N PRO A 126 8.59 1.89 8.18
CA PRO A 126 8.40 1.12 6.95
C PRO A 126 8.83 -0.33 7.15
N LEU A 127 8.03 -1.28 6.68
CA LEU A 127 8.30 -2.71 6.84
C LEU A 127 8.65 -3.38 5.51
N LEU A 128 7.73 -3.28 4.56
CA LEU A 128 7.88 -3.78 3.20
C LEU A 128 6.94 -3.01 2.28
N ASP A 129 7.11 -3.22 0.98
CA ASP A 129 6.14 -2.84 -0.02
C ASP A 129 5.76 -4.05 -0.88
N PHE A 130 4.58 -3.99 -1.51
CA PHE A 130 4.08 -5.07 -2.34
C PHE A 130 3.14 -4.56 -3.43
N LEU A 131 2.98 -5.37 -4.48
CA LEU A 131 2.06 -5.13 -5.58
C LEU A 131 0.83 -6.04 -5.40
N PRO A 132 -0.37 -5.51 -5.19
CA PRO A 132 -1.55 -6.32 -4.90
C PRO A 132 -2.04 -7.10 -6.13
N SER A 133 -1.90 -6.55 -7.34
CA SER A 133 -2.31 -7.21 -8.58
C SER A 133 -1.50 -6.70 -9.81
N PRO A 134 -0.20 -7.05 -9.91
CA PRO A 134 0.71 -6.45 -10.89
C PRO A 134 0.40 -6.78 -12.36
N GLY A 135 -0.58 -7.65 -12.63
CA GLY A 135 -0.99 -7.97 -14.00
C GLY A 135 -1.74 -6.84 -14.72
N PHE A 136 -2.37 -5.92 -13.99
CA PHE A 136 -3.14 -4.82 -14.58
C PHE A 136 -3.23 -3.57 -13.71
N LEU A 137 -2.86 -3.63 -12.42
CA LEU A 137 -2.99 -2.52 -11.49
C LEU A 137 -1.60 -1.94 -11.18
N SER A 138 -1.44 -0.63 -11.37
CA SER A 138 -0.17 0.07 -11.09
C SER A 138 0.05 0.39 -9.62
N GLU A 139 -0.84 -0.04 -8.74
CA GLU A 139 -0.77 0.24 -7.30
C GLU A 139 0.44 -0.43 -6.66
N LYS A 140 1.21 0.37 -5.91
CA LYS A 140 2.20 -0.11 -4.96
C LYS A 140 1.72 0.22 -3.55
N MET A 141 1.65 -0.80 -2.69
CA MET A 141 1.22 -0.65 -1.29
C MET A 141 2.43 -0.68 -0.36
N PHE A 142 2.49 0.26 0.59
CA PHE A 142 3.54 0.35 1.61
C PHE A 142 3.00 -0.10 2.96
N LEU A 143 3.52 -1.22 3.48
CA LEU A 143 3.19 -1.69 4.82
C LEU A 143 4.05 -0.95 5.85
N ILE A 144 3.41 -0.22 6.75
CA ILE A 144 4.05 0.61 7.76
C ILE A 144 3.57 0.17 9.14
N GLN A 145 4.51 -0.09 10.06
CA GLN A 145 4.17 -0.36 11.45
C GLN A 145 3.94 0.94 12.20
N ALA A 146 2.83 1.02 12.93
CA ALA A 146 2.54 2.10 13.87
C ALA A 146 2.65 1.59 15.31
N SER A 147 3.38 2.33 16.15
CA SER A 147 3.61 1.97 17.56
C SER A 147 3.57 3.20 18.47
N GLY A 148 3.39 2.96 19.78
CA GLY A 148 3.17 4.02 20.77
C GLY A 148 1.85 4.76 20.52
N LEU A 149 0.80 3.99 20.24
CA LEU A 149 -0.52 4.50 19.83
C LEU A 149 -1.22 5.24 20.97
N ARG A 150 -1.84 6.38 20.63
CA ARG A 150 -2.69 7.17 21.53
C ARG A 150 -4.00 7.49 20.83
N HIS A 151 -5.11 7.33 21.56
CA HIS A 151 -6.42 7.66 21.04
C HIS A 151 -6.60 9.18 20.97
N SER A 152 -7.26 9.63 19.92
CA SER A 152 -7.67 10.98 19.57
C SER A 152 -9.09 10.92 18.99
N ALA A 153 -9.70 12.06 18.66
CA ALA A 153 -11.00 12.04 17.99
C ALA A 153 -10.83 11.57 16.53
N ALA A 154 -11.49 10.48 16.15
CA ALA A 154 -11.54 10.00 14.76
C ALA A 154 -12.30 10.99 13.86
N GLN A 155 -11.91 11.07 12.59
CA GLN A 155 -12.50 11.94 11.58
C GLN A 155 -12.64 11.19 10.25
N PRO A 156 -13.45 10.12 10.17
CA PRO A 156 -13.62 9.35 8.93
C PRO A 156 -14.30 10.20 7.85
N GLU A 157 -14.09 9.86 6.58
CA GLU A 157 -14.79 10.54 5.47
C GLU A 157 -16.31 10.32 5.54
N ALA A 158 -17.08 11.22 4.90
CA ALA A 158 -18.54 11.25 5.03
C ALA A 158 -19.26 9.98 4.52
N ASP A 159 -18.64 9.21 3.62
CA ASP A 159 -19.15 7.96 3.10
C ASP A 159 -18.60 6.71 3.82
N GLU A 160 -17.77 6.91 4.85
CA GLU A 160 -17.13 5.84 5.60
C GLU A 160 -17.84 5.52 6.91
N ARG A 161 -18.32 4.28 7.02
CA ARG A 161 -18.84 3.72 8.26
C ARG A 161 -17.85 2.70 8.80
N ILE A 162 -16.90 3.17 9.59
CA ILE A 162 -15.80 2.38 10.11
C ILE A 162 -16.00 2.09 11.60
N SER A 163 -15.80 0.84 12.00
CA SER A 163 -15.68 0.47 13.43
C SER A 163 -14.31 -0.11 13.72
N ALA A 164 -13.60 0.44 14.70
CA ALA A 164 -12.28 -0.03 15.11
C ALA A 164 -12.35 -1.02 16.28
N ARG A 165 -11.52 -2.07 16.26
CA ARG A 165 -11.39 -3.03 17.36
C ARG A 165 -9.97 -3.57 17.49
N LEU A 166 -9.57 -3.82 18.73
CA LEU A 166 -8.31 -4.46 19.07
C LEU A 166 -8.45 -5.98 19.09
N PHE A 167 -7.48 -6.67 18.50
CA PHE A 167 -7.42 -8.13 18.44
C PHE A 167 -6.11 -8.63 19.01
N THR A 168 -6.21 -9.61 19.90
CA THR A 168 -5.05 -10.35 20.39
C THR A 168 -4.49 -11.23 19.28
N ARG A 169 -3.21 -11.58 19.38
CA ARG A 169 -2.57 -12.55 18.49
C ARG A 169 -3.33 -13.87 18.37
N ARG A 170 -3.90 -14.37 19.47
CA ARG A 170 -4.68 -15.62 19.48
C ARG A 170 -5.97 -15.49 18.65
N GLU A 171 -6.66 -14.35 18.75
CA GLU A 171 -7.85 -14.07 17.95
C GLU A 171 -7.50 -13.94 16.46
N LEU A 172 -6.43 -13.22 16.12
CA LEU A 172 -5.97 -13.07 14.74
C LEU A 172 -5.67 -14.42 14.10
N ILE A 173 -4.95 -15.30 14.79
CA ILE A 173 -4.68 -16.68 14.31
C ILE A 173 -5.99 -17.44 14.09
N ARG A 174 -6.96 -17.33 15.01
CA ARG A 174 -8.27 -17.97 14.87
C ARG A 174 -9.04 -17.43 13.67
N MET A 175 -9.00 -16.11 13.44
CA MET A 175 -9.66 -15.46 12.31
C MET A 175 -9.02 -15.84 10.98
N LEU A 176 -7.69 -15.89 10.89
CA LEU A 176 -6.96 -16.34 9.70
C LEU A 176 -7.29 -17.79 9.36
N ARG A 177 -7.15 -18.71 10.32
CA ARG A 177 -7.48 -20.14 10.13
C ARG A 177 -8.96 -20.35 9.79
N GLY A 178 -9.83 -19.55 10.40
CA GLY A 178 -11.27 -19.56 10.14
C GLY A 178 -11.69 -18.80 8.89
N LYS A 179 -10.76 -18.35 8.03
CA LYS A 179 -11.04 -17.61 6.78
C LYS A 179 -11.90 -16.34 6.97
N ARG A 180 -11.84 -15.73 8.16
CA ARG A 180 -12.59 -14.49 8.50
C ARG A 180 -11.84 -13.22 8.10
N ILE A 181 -10.55 -13.31 7.84
CA ILE A 181 -9.76 -12.26 7.18
C ILE A 181 -9.67 -12.63 5.70
N ARG A 182 -10.20 -11.77 4.84
CA ARG A 182 -10.25 -11.99 3.39
C ARG A 182 -9.64 -10.86 2.57
N ASP A 183 -9.35 -9.73 3.22
CA ASP A 183 -8.69 -8.60 2.59
C ASP A 183 -7.18 -8.87 2.42
N GLY A 184 -6.67 -8.69 1.20
CA GLY A 184 -5.32 -9.10 0.81
C GLY A 184 -4.22 -8.36 1.55
N LYS A 185 -4.31 -7.03 1.63
CA LYS A 185 -3.34 -6.19 2.38
C LYS A 185 -3.30 -6.54 3.86
N THR A 186 -4.46 -6.88 4.43
CA THR A 186 -4.58 -7.34 5.82
C THR A 186 -3.94 -8.70 6.02
N LEU A 187 -4.15 -9.65 5.10
CA LEU A 187 -3.45 -10.95 5.14
C LEU A 187 -1.93 -10.76 5.11
N VAL A 188 -1.41 -9.91 4.21
CA VAL A 188 0.03 -9.61 4.13
C VAL A 188 0.56 -9.07 5.46
N GLY A 189 -0.06 -8.03 6.01
CA GLY A 189 0.42 -7.41 7.25
C GLY A 189 0.36 -8.34 8.47
N LEU A 190 -0.70 -9.14 8.59
CA LEU A 190 -0.85 -10.10 9.68
C LEU A 190 0.11 -11.29 9.55
N LEU A 191 0.30 -11.83 8.35
CA LEU A 191 1.24 -12.92 8.13
C LEU A 191 2.69 -12.47 8.33
N TRP A 192 3.03 -11.25 7.91
CA TRP A 192 4.32 -10.63 8.23
C TRP A 192 4.52 -10.52 9.75
N LEU A 193 3.51 -10.06 10.49
CA LEU A 193 3.61 -9.94 11.96
C LEU A 193 3.87 -11.30 12.61
N LEU A 194 3.18 -12.34 12.12
CA LEU A 194 3.25 -13.68 12.69
C LEU A 194 4.52 -14.44 12.27
N SER A 195 5.16 -14.09 11.15
CA SER A 195 6.38 -14.74 10.65
C SER A 195 7.66 -14.28 11.37
N ARG A 196 7.66 -13.08 11.98
CA ARG A 196 8.83 -12.52 12.71
C ARG A 196 9.16 -13.21 14.02
N ILE A 197 8.54 -14.35 14.30
CA ILE A 197 8.70 -15.06 15.56
C ILE A 197 9.65 -16.23 15.33
N PRO A 198 10.77 -16.30 16.07
CA PRO A 198 11.73 -17.38 15.91
C PRO A 198 11.02 -18.74 16.03
N PHE A 199 11.35 -19.67 15.14
CA PHE A 199 10.83 -21.03 15.08
C PHE A 199 11.08 -21.88 16.36
N ARG A 200 11.68 -21.33 17.42
CA ARG A 200 11.99 -22.05 18.66
C ARG A 200 10.94 -21.82 19.74
N GLN A 201 10.03 -22.78 19.90
CA GLN A 201 9.64 -23.43 21.18
C GLN A 201 8.48 -24.42 20.98
N ALA A 202 8.72 -25.52 20.25
CA ALA A 202 7.80 -26.67 20.22
C ALA A 202 8.49 -28.03 20.46
N ILE A 203 9.81 -28.09 20.69
CA ILE A 203 10.55 -29.36 20.90
C ILE A 203 11.18 -29.44 22.30
N ASN A 204 10.52 -28.95 23.35
CA ASN A 204 11.01 -29.22 24.72
C ASN A 204 9.91 -29.38 25.79
N ARG A 205 8.73 -29.86 25.39
CA ARG A 205 7.67 -30.25 26.35
C ARG A 205 7.44 -31.76 26.47
N LYS A 206 8.39 -32.59 26.03
CA LYS A 206 8.43 -34.03 26.33
C LYS A 206 9.83 -34.44 26.78
N ALA A 207 10.20 -34.01 27.98
CA ALA A 207 11.27 -34.60 28.78
C ALA A 207 11.10 -34.11 30.23
N LYS A 208 10.05 -34.59 30.88
CA LYS A 208 9.98 -34.76 32.33
C LYS A 208 8.98 -35.86 32.63
#